data_AF-A0A6A4U9S9-F1
#
_entry.id   AF-A0A6A4U9S9-F1
#
_cell.length_a   1.000
_cell.length_b   1.000
_cell.length_c   1.000
_cell.angle_alpha   90.00
_cell.angle_beta   90.00
_cell.angle_gamma   90.00
#
_symmetry.space_group_name_H-M   'P 1'
#
loop_
_entity.id
_entity.type
_entity.pdbx_description
1 polymer ?
#
loop_
_entity_poly.entity_id
_entity_poly.type
_entity_poly.pdbx_seq_one_letter_code
_entity_poly.pdbx_strand_id
1 'polypeptide(L)'
;MDHLGLDGADRRYLILLAENYGGGPVGVETIAAALSEPRDAIEEVIEPYLLQQGLILRTPRGRMLGAKAWRHLGLEAPKVPESTKLGQADLFGGK
;
A
#
# COMPACT_ATOMS: atom_id res chain seq x y z
N MET A 1 -0.78 -16.90 10.52
CA MET A 1 0.29 -15.98 10.10
C MET A 1 0.94 -16.51 8.83
N ASP A 2 1.18 -15.66 7.83
CA ASP A 2 2.09 -16.01 6.71
C ASP A 2 3.56 -15.91 7.13
N HIS A 3 4.44 -16.15 6.15
CA HIS A 3 5.87 -15.91 6.20
C HIS A 3 6.27 -14.46 6.50
N LEU A 4 5.37 -13.47 6.35
CA LEU A 4 5.60 -12.09 6.77
C LEU A 4 5.06 -11.80 8.17
N GLY A 5 4.39 -12.75 8.82
CA GLY A 5 3.78 -12.54 10.14
C GLY A 5 2.44 -11.81 10.08
N LEU A 6 1.84 -11.61 8.90
CA LEU A 6 0.55 -10.93 8.79
C LEU A 6 -0.58 -11.77 9.37
N ASP A 7 -1.48 -11.09 10.05
CA ASP A 7 -2.70 -11.68 10.59
C ASP A 7 -3.86 -11.64 9.58
N GLY A 8 -5.06 -11.99 10.03
CA GLY A 8 -6.25 -12.00 9.17
C GLY A 8 -6.70 -10.60 8.75
N ALA A 9 -6.54 -9.59 9.60
CA ALA A 9 -6.96 -8.23 9.32
C ALA A 9 -6.03 -7.58 8.29
N ASP A 10 -4.72 -7.75 8.46
CA ASP A 10 -3.69 -7.31 7.52
C ASP A 10 -3.94 -7.82 6.10
N ARG A 11 -4.19 -9.14 5.97
CA ARG A 11 -4.42 -9.75 4.67
C ARG A 11 -5.69 -9.25 4.01
N ARG A 12 -6.78 -9.11 4.77
CA ARG A 12 -8.04 -8.54 4.25
C ARG A 12 -7.84 -7.13 3.75
N TYR A 13 -7.05 -6.32 4.46
CA TYR A 13 -6.68 -4.97 4.03
C TYR A 13 -5.94 -4.98 2.68
N LEU A 14 -4.90 -5.81 2.55
CA LEU A 14 -4.10 -5.89 1.32
C LEU A 14 -4.91 -6.43 0.12
N ILE A 15 -5.71 -7.49 0.34
CA ILE A 15 -6.56 -8.09 -0.69
C ILE A 15 -7.63 -7.10 -1.14
N LEU A 16 -8.29 -6.41 -0.20
CA LEU A 16 -9.27 -5.38 -0.52
C LEU A 16 -8.69 -4.31 -1.46
N LEU A 17 -7.50 -3.79 -1.14
CA LEU A 17 -6.83 -2.81 -2.00
C LEU A 17 -6.46 -3.38 -3.36
N ALA A 18 -5.98 -4.63 -3.43
CA ALA A 18 -5.61 -5.29 -4.68
C ALA A 18 -6.83 -5.50 -5.60
N GLU A 19 -7.84 -6.18 -5.09
CA GLU A 19 -8.95 -6.71 -5.90
C GLU A 19 -10.00 -5.63 -6.19
N ASN A 20 -10.37 -4.81 -5.19
CA ASN A 20 -11.47 -3.86 -5.36
C ASN A 20 -11.01 -2.53 -5.94
N TYR A 21 -9.74 -2.17 -5.75
CA TYR A 21 -9.23 -0.84 -6.09
C TYR A 21 -7.98 -0.87 -6.98
N GLY A 22 -7.56 -2.04 -7.47
CA GLY A 22 -6.40 -2.17 -8.35
C GLY A 22 -5.09 -1.66 -7.73
N GLY A 23 -4.98 -1.71 -6.40
CA GLY A 23 -3.87 -1.17 -5.63
C GLY A 23 -4.01 0.27 -5.16
N GLY A 24 -5.13 0.95 -5.43
CA GLY A 24 -5.42 2.30 -4.96
C GLY A 24 -4.98 3.43 -5.92
N PRO A 25 -4.96 4.71 -5.48
CA PRO A 25 -5.13 5.17 -4.10
C PRO A 25 -6.57 5.18 -3.58
N VAL A 26 -6.76 4.83 -2.30
CA VAL A 26 -8.07 4.78 -1.62
C VAL A 26 -8.04 5.53 -0.29
N GLY A 27 -9.10 6.29 0.01
CA GLY A 27 -9.24 6.96 1.30
C GLY A 27 -9.42 5.99 2.47
N VAL A 28 -8.92 6.35 3.66
CA VAL A 28 -9.03 5.48 4.85
C VAL A 28 -10.47 5.24 5.27
N GLU A 29 -11.34 6.23 5.13
CA GLU A 29 -12.77 6.10 5.42
C GLU A 29 -13.42 5.01 4.55
N THR A 30 -13.03 4.93 3.27
CA THR A 30 -13.51 3.89 2.35
C THR A 30 -13.00 2.51 2.73
N ILE A 31 -11.72 2.41 3.13
CA ILE A 31 -11.13 1.14 3.56
C ILE A 31 -11.77 0.65 4.86
N ALA A 32 -11.94 1.55 5.84
CA ALA A 32 -12.60 1.28 7.11
C ALA A 32 -14.04 0.77 6.88
N ALA A 33 -14.81 1.47 6.05
CA ALA A 33 -16.17 1.05 5.70
C ALA A 33 -16.21 -0.32 5.01
N ALA A 34 -15.29 -0.58 4.06
CA ALA A 34 -15.24 -1.85 3.34
C ALA A 34 -14.80 -3.04 4.22
N LEU A 35 -13.96 -2.80 5.22
CA LEU A 35 -13.53 -3.82 6.18
C LEU A 35 -14.49 -3.97 7.36
N SER A 36 -15.49 -3.09 7.50
CA SER A 36 -16.35 -2.99 8.69
C SER A 36 -15.53 -2.78 9.98
N GLU A 37 -14.45 -2.02 9.88
CA GLU A 37 -13.55 -1.72 10.98
C GLU A 37 -13.58 -0.21 11.29
N PRO A 38 -13.40 0.21 12.55
CA PRO A 38 -13.23 1.62 12.89
C PRO A 38 -11.99 2.19 12.21
N ARG A 39 -12.09 3.45 11.75
CA ARG A 39 -10.94 4.15 11.16
C ARG A 39 -9.72 4.16 12.09
N ASP A 40 -9.91 4.40 13.38
CA ASP A 40 -8.81 4.45 14.34
C ASP A 40 -8.11 3.08 14.45
N ALA A 41 -8.85 1.97 14.38
CA ALA A 41 -8.26 0.64 14.34
C ALA A 41 -7.41 0.43 13.08
N ILE A 42 -7.87 0.93 11.92
CA ILE A 42 -7.07 0.91 10.70
C ILE A 42 -5.76 1.70 10.89
N GLU A 43 -5.82 2.95 11.35
CA GLU A 43 -4.66 3.85 11.37
C GLU A 43 -3.67 3.56 12.50
N GLU A 44 -4.16 3.11 13.66
CA GLU A 44 -3.37 2.94 14.87
C GLU A 44 -2.96 1.50 15.16
N VAL A 45 -3.68 0.52 14.62
CA VAL A 45 -3.41 -0.91 14.87
C VAL A 45 -2.87 -1.62 13.63
N ILE A 46 -3.55 -1.49 12.48
CA ILE A 46 -3.22 -2.28 11.27
C ILE A 46 -2.12 -1.61 10.44
N GLU A 47 -2.30 -0.33 10.07
CA GLU A 47 -1.40 0.36 9.16
C GLU A 47 0.07 0.47 9.64
N PRO A 48 0.40 0.63 10.94
CA PRO A 48 1.80 0.80 11.37
C PRO A 48 2.72 -0.30 10.87
N TYR A 49 2.30 -1.56 10.97
CA TYR A 49 3.10 -2.69 10.51
C TYR A 49 3.20 -2.75 8.98
N LEU A 50 2.06 -2.59 8.28
CA LEU A 50 2.02 -2.64 6.82
C LEU A 50 2.84 -1.52 6.16
N LEU A 51 2.84 -0.32 6.76
CA LEU A 51 3.65 0.81 6.34
C LEU A 51 5.14 0.55 6.58
N GLN A 52 5.51 0.07 7.78
CA GLN A 52 6.90 -0.24 8.11
C GLN A 52 7.49 -1.31 7.17
N GLN A 53 6.71 -2.31 6.80
CA GLN A 53 7.16 -3.35 5.84
C GLN A 53 7.20 -2.85 4.39
N GLY A 54 6.59 -1.71 4.09
CA GLY A 54 6.44 -1.17 2.73
C GLY A 54 5.43 -1.95 1.89
N LEU A 55 4.45 -2.57 2.54
CA LEU A 55 3.31 -3.24 1.91
C LEU A 55 2.25 -2.22 1.50
N ILE A 56 2.10 -1.15 2.27
CA ILE A 56 1.26 0.02 1.97
C ILE A 56 2.11 1.27 1.84
N LEU A 57 1.68 2.18 0.98
CA LEU A 57 2.21 3.53 0.84
C LEU A 57 1.09 4.53 1.15
N ARG A 58 1.37 5.52 2.00
CA ARG A 58 0.49 6.68 2.20
C ARG A 58 0.82 7.74 1.14
N THR A 59 -0.22 8.24 0.49
CA THR A 59 -0.14 9.37 -0.45
C THR A 59 -1.16 10.44 -0.07
N PRO A 60 -1.04 11.67 -0.58
CA PRO A 60 -2.07 12.70 -0.39
C PRO A 60 -3.46 12.29 -0.89
N ARG A 61 -3.53 11.32 -1.82
CA ARG A 61 -4.78 10.82 -2.41
C ARG A 61 -5.36 9.60 -1.68
N GLY A 62 -4.64 9.05 -0.70
CA GLY A 62 -5.05 7.84 0.02
C GLY A 62 -3.93 6.81 0.12
N ARG A 63 -4.32 5.58 0.46
CA ARG A 63 -3.43 4.42 0.61
C ARG A 63 -3.36 3.64 -0.68
N MET A 64 -2.17 3.17 -1.01
CA MET A 64 -1.91 2.35 -2.18
C MET A 64 -1.03 1.16 -1.82
N LEU A 65 -1.14 0.07 -2.59
CA LEU A 65 -0.26 -1.07 -2.45
C LEU A 65 1.17 -0.72 -2.89
N GLY A 66 2.13 -1.10 -2.05
CA GLY A 66 3.53 -1.14 -2.43
C GLY A 66 3.86 -2.37 -3.28
N ALA A 67 4.98 -2.31 -4.00
CA ALA A 67 5.44 -3.44 -4.84
C ALA A 67 5.69 -4.74 -4.04
N LYS A 68 5.98 -4.64 -2.74
CA LYS A 68 6.10 -5.82 -1.86
C LYS A 68 4.76 -6.51 -1.61
N ALA A 69 3.67 -5.76 -1.50
CA ALA A 69 2.34 -6.34 -1.29
C ALA A 69 1.87 -7.14 -2.50
N TRP A 70 2.03 -6.60 -3.71
CA TRP A 70 1.72 -7.33 -4.94
C TRP A 70 2.42 -8.69 -5.02
N ARG A 71 3.75 -8.70 -4.79
CA ARG A 71 4.54 -9.93 -4.74
C ARG A 71 4.09 -10.88 -3.64
N HIS A 72 3.77 -10.36 -2.46
CA HIS A 72 3.29 -11.16 -1.34
C HIS A 72 1.94 -11.83 -1.64
N LEU A 73 1.04 -11.11 -2.30
CA LEU A 73 -0.27 -11.63 -2.74
C LEU A 73 -0.16 -12.57 -3.95
N GLY A 74 1.01 -12.71 -4.57
CA GLY A 74 1.19 -13.49 -5.80
C GLY A 74 0.52 -12.84 -7.02
N LEU A 75 0.24 -11.54 -6.96
CA LEU A 75 -0.43 -10.77 -8.00
C LEU A 75 0.58 -9.91 -8.76
N GLU A 76 0.35 -9.70 -10.06
CA GLU A 76 1.15 -8.75 -10.84
C GLU A 76 0.75 -7.32 -10.51
N ALA A 77 1.73 -6.50 -10.13
CA ALA A 77 1.51 -5.08 -9.96
C ALA A 77 1.10 -4.45 -11.30
N PRO A 78 0.11 -3.54 -11.32
CA PRO A 78 -0.19 -2.78 -12.52
C PRO A 78 1.06 -2.00 -12.93
N LYS A 79 1.39 -2.02 -14.24
CA LYS A 79 2.53 -1.29 -14.79
C LYS A 79 2.33 0.19 -14.50
N VAL A 80 3.01 0.72 -13.48
CA VAL A 80 3.07 2.16 -13.23
C VAL A 80 3.61 2.84 -14.49
N PRO A 81 2.94 3.86 -15.04
CA PRO A 81 3.51 4.65 -16.12
C PRO A 81 4.84 5.23 -15.65
N GLU A 82 5.88 5.11 -16.48
CA GLU A 82 7.27 5.45 -16.20
C GLU A 82 7.52 6.96 -15.92
N SER A 83 6.47 7.75 -15.68
CA SER A 83 6.52 9.21 -15.54
C SER A 83 6.88 9.72 -14.14
N THR A 84 7.12 8.85 -13.15
CA THR A 84 7.57 9.27 -11.79
C THR A 84 9.09 9.19 -11.60
N LYS A 85 9.88 8.96 -12.66
CA LYS A 85 11.30 9.35 -12.67
C LYS A 85 11.41 10.83 -13.05
N LEU A 86 11.02 11.74 -12.16
CA LEU A 86 11.42 13.14 -12.31
C LEU A 86 12.04 13.68 -11.03
N GLY A 87 13.37 13.79 -11.07
CA GLY A 87 14.10 14.85 -10.40
C GLY A 87 14.81 14.49 -9.10
N GLN A 88 15.90 13.70 -9.16
CA GLN A 88 17.14 14.01 -8.42
C GLN A 88 18.27 13.02 -8.81
N ALA A 89 18.95 13.25 -9.95
CA ALA A 89 20.21 12.55 -10.25
C ALA A 89 21.22 13.37 -11.07
N ASP A 90 20.83 14.45 -11.74
CA ASP A 90 21.73 15.13 -12.70
C ASP A 90 22.17 16.56 -12.29
N LEU A 91 22.26 16.87 -10.99
CA LEU A 91 22.78 18.18 -10.52
C LEU A 91 24.20 18.14 -9.94
N PHE A 92 24.85 16.97 -9.90
CA PHE A 92 26.26 16.83 -9.52
C PHE A 92 27.01 16.01 -10.56
N GLY A 93 27.20 16.61 -11.73
CA GLY A 93 28.14 16.15 -12.76
C GLY A 93 29.08 17.27 -13.14
N GLY A 94 29.85 17.77 -12.17
CA GLY A 94 30.93 18.71 -12.43
C GLY A 94 32.14 18.00 -13.04
N LYS A 95 32.56 18.40 -14.23
CA LYS A 95 33.87 19.00 -14.54
C LYS A 95 33.97 19.27 -16.04
#